data_AF-A0A6P7YPS8-F1
#
_entry.id   AF-A0A6P7YPS8-F1
#
_cell.length_a   1.000
_cell.length_b   1.000
_cell.length_c   1.000
_cell.angle_alpha   90.00
_cell.angle_beta   90.00
_cell.angle_gamma   90.00
#
_symmetry.space_group_name_H-M   'P 1'
#
loop_
_entity.id
_entity.type
_entity.pdbx_description
1 polymer ?
#
loop_
_entity_poly.entity_id
_entity_poly.type
_entity_poly.pdbx_seq_one_letter_code
_entity_poly.pdbx_strand_id
1 'polypeptide(L)'
;MSDRKIVDDYRLSRTAIYELYQEIRADLDPTTARSHAVPGLVKLLIVLQFFATGTFQHVLGRNSGVDQSTVSRHLTQVLRALKKCVRKHIAFPRGEEERRRIKQDFYKIAGMPNVLGVLTAHMLPSPRL
;
A
#
# COMPACT_ATOMS: atom_id res chain seq x y z
N MET A 1 20.54 4.08 -4.32
CA MET A 1 19.52 3.04 -4.55
C MET A 1 19.08 3.10 -6.00
N SER A 2 19.25 2.02 -6.78
CA SER A 2 18.75 1.94 -8.17
C SER A 2 17.23 1.75 -8.16
N ASP A 3 16.52 2.28 -9.17
CA ASP A 3 15.05 2.24 -9.21
C ASP A 3 14.47 0.82 -9.17
N ARG A 4 15.17 -0.16 -9.75
CA ARG A 4 14.77 -1.58 -9.65
C ARG A 4 14.75 -2.08 -8.20
N LYS A 5 15.73 -1.68 -7.39
CA LYS A 5 15.77 -2.04 -5.96
C LYS A 5 14.66 -1.35 -5.18
N ILE A 6 14.28 -0.12 -5.53
CA ILE A 6 13.19 0.60 -4.87
C ILE A 6 11.85 -0.10 -5.12
N VAL A 7 11.60 -0.50 -6.36
CA VAL A 7 10.39 -1.26 -6.70
C VAL A 7 10.37 -2.62 -6.00
N ASP A 8 11.51 -3.30 -5.89
CA ASP A 8 11.57 -4.57 -5.18
C ASP A 8 11.36 -4.40 -3.65
N ASP A 9 12.00 -3.41 -3.06
CA ASP A 9 11.98 -3.16 -1.61
C ASP A 9 10.66 -2.53 -1.11
N TYR A 10 9.94 -1.80 -1.95
CA TYR A 10 8.75 -1.01 -1.55
C TYR A 10 7.50 -1.26 -2.41
N ARG A 11 7.58 -2.06 -3.48
CA ARG A 11 6.51 -2.32 -4.47
C ARG A 11 5.97 -1.09 -5.20
N LEU A 12 6.62 0.06 -5.04
CA LEU A 12 6.27 1.33 -5.67
C LEU A 12 7.52 1.96 -6.32
N SER A 13 7.30 2.72 -7.39
CA SER A 13 8.35 3.55 -7.96
C SER A 13 8.69 4.72 -7.03
N ARG A 14 9.90 5.26 -7.14
CA ARG A 14 10.30 6.45 -6.37
C ARG A 14 9.30 7.59 -6.51
N THR A 15 8.84 7.87 -7.73
CA THR A 15 7.86 8.92 -8.01
C THR A 15 6.53 8.66 -7.30
N ALA A 16 6.00 7.44 -7.38
CA ALA A 16 4.76 7.07 -6.72
C ALA A 16 4.85 7.19 -5.18
N ILE A 17 6.01 6.86 -4.59
CA ILE A 17 6.25 7.05 -3.15
C ILE A 17 6.19 8.55 -2.79
N TYR A 18 6.81 9.42 -3.59
CA TYR A 18 6.78 10.87 -3.35
C TYR A 18 5.39 11.46 -3.52
N GLU A 19 4.67 11.09 -4.59
CA GLU A 19 3.30 11.54 -4.83
C GLU A 19 2.37 11.11 -3.68
N LEU A 20 2.44 9.83 -3.30
CA LEU A 20 1.69 9.30 -2.17
C LEU A 20 2.03 10.04 -0.89
N TYR A 21 3.32 10.28 -0.61
CA TYR A 21 3.75 11.04 0.55
C TYR A 21 3.17 12.44 0.56
N GLN A 22 3.19 13.19 -0.54
CA GLN A 22 2.61 14.53 -0.60
C GLN A 22 1.11 14.55 -0.27
N GLU A 23 0.36 13.52 -0.67
CA GLU A 23 -1.07 13.41 -0.35
C GLU A 23 -1.32 13.16 1.14
N ILE A 24 -0.47 12.37 1.81
CA ILE A 24 -0.69 11.92 3.19
C ILE A 24 0.19 12.65 4.22
N ARG A 25 1.09 13.55 3.77
CA ARG A 25 2.08 14.24 4.59
C ARG A 25 1.46 14.98 5.77
N ALA A 26 0.31 15.61 5.56
CA ALA A 26 -0.41 16.35 6.60
C ALA A 26 -0.84 15.49 7.79
N ASP A 27 -1.05 14.18 7.58
CA ASP A 27 -1.44 13.22 8.63
C ASP A 27 -0.24 12.49 9.26
N LEU A 28 0.95 12.57 8.64
CA LEU A 28 2.12 11.76 8.97
C LEU A 28 3.26 12.55 9.60
N ASP A 29 3.41 13.81 9.18
CA ASP A 29 4.43 14.69 9.69
C ASP A 29 4.14 15.07 11.15
N PRO A 30 5.17 15.08 12.00
CA PRO A 30 5.00 15.39 13.40
C PRO A 30 4.52 16.84 13.56
N THR A 31 3.39 17.02 14.26
CA THR A 31 2.81 18.34 14.58
C THR A 31 3.69 19.15 15.55
N THR A 32 4.71 18.54 16.15
CA THR A 32 5.59 19.19 17.14
C THR A 32 7.05 18.98 16.77
N ALA A 33 7.85 20.06 16.85
CA ALA A 33 9.29 20.07 16.60
C ALA A 33 10.09 19.51 17.80
N ARG A 34 9.68 18.36 18.36
CA ARG A 34 10.53 17.67 19.34
C ARG A 34 11.72 17.07 18.61
N SER A 35 12.91 17.30 19.13
CA SER A 35 14.24 17.16 18.49
C SER A 35 14.61 15.77 17.94
N HIS A 36 13.72 14.78 17.99
CA HIS A 36 13.93 13.40 17.53
C HIS A 36 12.69 12.79 16.85
N ALA A 37 11.75 13.61 16.37
CA ALA A 37 10.56 13.07 15.71
C ALA A 37 10.92 12.39 14.38
N VAL A 38 10.56 11.10 14.25
CA VAL A 38 10.75 10.33 13.01
C VAL A 38 10.03 11.05 11.86
N PRO A 39 10.73 11.41 10.76
CA PRO A 39 10.11 12.10 9.63
C PRO A 39 8.97 11.28 9.04
N GLY A 40 7.87 11.93 8.61
CA GLY A 40 6.70 11.24 8.05
C GLY A 40 7.05 10.30 6.89
N LEU A 41 8.03 10.70 6.06
CA LEU A 41 8.53 9.89 4.96
C LEU A 41 9.19 8.60 5.43
N VAL A 42 9.93 8.62 6.53
CA VAL A 42 10.57 7.41 7.10
C VAL A 42 9.49 6.44 7.59
N LYS A 43 8.43 6.95 8.23
CA LYS A 43 7.28 6.14 8.65
C LYS A 43 6.63 5.44 7.47
N LEU A 44 6.42 6.17 6.37
CA LEU A 44 5.85 5.63 5.14
C LEU A 44 6.74 4.54 4.54
N LEU A 45 8.06 4.78 4.44
CA LEU A 45 9.00 3.80 3.89
C LEU A 45 9.06 2.52 4.71
N ILE A 46 9.06 2.61 6.05
CA ILE A 46 9.01 1.44 6.95
C ILE A 46 7.75 0.59 6.68
N VAL A 47 6.60 1.25 6.51
CA VAL A 47 5.32 0.57 6.24
C VAL A 47 5.27 -0.04 4.84
N LEU A 48 5.76 0.67 3.82
CA LEU A 48 5.86 0.13 2.47
C LEU A 48 6.78 -1.09 2.42
N GLN A 49 7.88 -1.05 3.15
CA GLN A 49 8.78 -2.19 3.26
C GLN A 49 8.09 -3.38 3.94
N PHE A 50 7.29 -3.13 4.99
CA PHE A 50 6.47 -4.17 5.61
C PHE A 50 5.46 -4.79 4.63
N PHE A 51 4.80 -3.98 3.80
CA PHE A 51 3.89 -4.51 2.77
C PHE A 51 4.61 -5.28 1.66
N ALA A 52 5.82 -4.87 1.29
CA ALA A 52 6.62 -5.53 0.27
C ALA A 52 7.14 -6.91 0.73
N THR A 53 7.49 -7.04 2.00
CA THR A 53 8.17 -8.21 2.57
C THR A 53 7.24 -9.11 3.39
N GLY A 54 6.09 -8.60 3.83
CA GLY A 54 5.09 -9.30 4.63
C GLY A 54 5.54 -9.70 6.04
N THR A 55 6.74 -9.31 6.48
CA THR A 55 7.35 -9.81 7.73
C THR A 55 8.05 -8.70 8.51
N PHE A 56 7.81 -8.67 9.83
CA PHE A 56 8.46 -7.72 10.74
C PHE A 56 9.96 -7.98 10.85
N GLN A 57 10.40 -9.25 10.86
CA GLN A 57 11.82 -9.60 11.00
C GLN A 57 12.69 -8.93 9.92
N HIS A 58 12.21 -8.85 8.69
CA HIS A 58 12.93 -8.21 7.60
C HIS A 58 12.99 -6.67 7.73
N VAL A 59 11.91 -6.06 8.24
CA VAL A 59 11.84 -4.61 8.50
C VAL A 59 12.72 -4.21 9.68
N LEU A 60 12.70 -5.01 10.76
CA LEU A 60 13.52 -4.79 11.97
C LEU A 60 15.01 -5.05 11.69
N GLY A 61 15.32 -6.06 10.88
CA GLY A 61 16.70 -6.36 10.47
C GLY A 61 17.31 -5.30 9.55
N ARG A 62 16.49 -4.60 8.75
CA ARG A 62 16.96 -3.49 7.89
C ARG A 62 17.00 -2.14 8.59
N ASN A 63 16.14 -1.91 9.58
CA ASN A 63 16.02 -0.62 10.28
C ASN A 63 16.54 -0.75 11.72
N SER A 64 17.86 -0.89 11.85
CA SER A 64 18.57 -0.98 13.13
C SER A 64 18.13 0.16 14.06
N GLY A 65 17.49 -0.19 15.18
CA GLY A 65 17.00 0.79 16.18
C GLY A 65 15.50 1.08 16.14
N VAL A 66 14.73 0.44 15.25
CA VAL A 66 13.26 0.46 15.29
C VAL A 66 12.76 -0.85 15.89
N ASP A 67 11.96 -0.78 16.96
CA ASP A 67 11.32 -1.96 17.54
C ASP A 67 9.95 -2.26 16.90
N GLN A 68 9.43 -3.48 17.10
CA GLN A 68 8.15 -3.91 16.52
C GLN A 68 6.96 -3.04 16.94
N SER A 69 6.94 -2.54 18.18
CA SER A 69 5.86 -1.66 18.67
C SER A 69 5.88 -0.32 17.95
N THR A 70 7.07 0.20 17.65
CA THR A 70 7.27 1.39 16.82
C THR A 70 6.80 1.15 15.40
N VAL A 71 7.14 0.02 14.76
CA VAL A 71 6.62 -0.33 13.42
C VAL A 71 5.09 -0.43 13.42
N SER A 72 4.50 -1.09 14.42
CA SER A 72 3.04 -1.24 14.53
C SER A 72 2.31 0.12 14.67
N ARG A 73 2.90 1.06 15.43
CA ARG A 73 2.38 2.42 15.56
C ARG A 73 2.44 3.17 14.23
N HIS A 74 3.56 3.06 13.51
CA HIS A 74 3.71 3.65 12.18
C HIS A 74 2.73 3.05 11.17
N LEU A 75 2.57 1.73 11.17
CA LEU A 75 1.60 1.01 10.35
C LEU A 75 0.19 1.54 10.57
N THR A 76 -0.23 1.70 11.82
CA THR A 76 -1.55 2.24 12.17
C THR A 76 -1.73 3.68 11.68
N GLN A 77 -0.70 4.53 11.84
CA GLN A 77 -0.75 5.93 11.37
C GLN A 77 -0.85 6.01 9.84
N VAL A 78 0.03 5.30 9.12
CA VAL A 78 0.04 5.26 7.66
C VAL A 78 -1.27 4.68 7.13
N LEU A 79 -1.77 3.57 7.67
CA LEU A 79 -3.04 2.98 7.25
C LEU A 79 -4.23 3.92 7.42
N ARG A 80 -4.27 4.70 8.51
CA ARG A 80 -5.33 5.70 8.72
C ARG A 80 -5.27 6.82 7.70
N ALA A 81 -4.08 7.32 7.38
CA ALA A 81 -3.88 8.35 6.36
C ALA A 81 -4.24 7.79 4.96
N LEU A 82 -3.74 6.61 4.63
CA LEU A 82 -4.06 5.91 3.38
C LEU A 82 -5.56 5.68 3.23
N LYS A 83 -6.28 5.28 4.29
CA LYS A 83 -7.75 5.06 4.22
C LYS A 83 -8.52 6.28 3.72
N LYS A 84 -8.03 7.50 3.96
CA LYS A 84 -8.63 8.74 3.45
C LYS A 84 -8.42 8.90 1.94
N CYS A 85 -7.27 8.47 1.42
CA CYS A 85 -6.92 8.53 -0.01
C CYS A 85 -7.35 7.28 -0.80
N VAL A 86 -7.55 6.13 -0.14
CA VAL A 86 -7.94 4.84 -0.76
C VAL A 86 -9.22 4.97 -1.58
N ARG A 87 -10.18 5.82 -1.17
CA ARG A 87 -11.40 6.04 -1.96
C ARG A 87 -11.16 6.74 -3.30
N LYS A 88 -10.03 7.45 -3.47
CA LYS A 88 -9.63 8.10 -4.72
C LYS A 88 -8.85 7.15 -5.64
N HIS A 89 -8.07 6.25 -5.06
CA HIS A 89 -7.15 5.37 -5.80
C HIS A 89 -7.68 3.94 -6.02
N ILE A 90 -8.61 3.46 -5.18
CA ILE A 90 -9.20 2.12 -5.28
C ILE A 90 -10.70 2.28 -5.57
N ALA A 91 -11.04 2.20 -6.85
CA ALA A 91 -12.41 2.08 -7.32
C ALA A 91 -12.77 0.60 -7.49
N PHE A 92 -13.68 0.10 -6.65
CA PHE A 92 -14.33 -1.17 -6.92
C PHE A 92 -15.46 -0.95 -7.93
N PRO A 93 -15.60 -1.79 -8.96
CA PRO A 93 -16.70 -1.68 -9.90
C PRO A 93 -18.03 -1.86 -9.17
N ARG A 94 -18.87 -0.82 -9.18
CA ARG A 94 -20.13 -0.77 -8.43
C ARG A 94 -21.34 -1.12 -9.29
N GLY A 95 -21.26 -0.87 -10.60
CA GLY A 95 -22.34 -1.22 -11.53
C GLY A 95 -22.33 -2.69 -11.88
N GLU A 96 -23.50 -3.34 -11.93
CA GLU A 96 -23.60 -4.72 -12.42
C GLU A 96 -23.05 -4.87 -13.84
N GLU A 97 -23.26 -3.87 -14.68
CA GLU A 97 -22.83 -3.89 -16.07
C GLU A 97 -21.31 -3.74 -16.22
N GLU A 98 -20.69 -2.92 -15.38
CA GLU A 98 -19.23 -2.78 -15.27
C GLU A 98 -18.60 -4.08 -14.75
N ARG A 99 -19.21 -4.67 -13.71
CA ARG A 99 -18.81 -5.98 -13.19
C ARG A 99 -18.93 -7.08 -14.24
N ARG A 100 -20.00 -7.07 -15.05
CA ARG A 100 -20.22 -8.04 -16.15
C ARG A 100 -19.16 -7.89 -17.23
N ARG A 101 -18.81 -6.66 -17.62
CA ARG A 101 -17.74 -6.38 -18.59
C ARG A 101 -16.39 -6.89 -18.08
N ILE A 102 -16.01 -6.51 -16.85
CA ILE A 102 -14.75 -6.96 -16.24
C ILE A 102 -14.69 -8.48 -16.15
N LYS A 103 -15.77 -9.15 -15.71
CA LYS A 103 -15.85 -10.62 -15.68
C LYS A 103 -15.69 -11.25 -17.08
N GLN A 104 -16.32 -10.66 -18.11
CA GLN A 104 -16.17 -11.14 -19.48
C GLN A 104 -14.75 -10.93 -20.02
N ASP A 105 -14.12 -9.82 -19.71
CA ASP A 105 -12.77 -9.50 -20.19
C ASP A 105 -11.73 -10.43 -19.53
N PHE A 106 -11.84 -10.69 -18.22
CA PHE A 106 -11.02 -11.70 -17.55
C PHE A 106 -11.28 -13.12 -18.06
N TYR A 107 -12.52 -13.46 -18.39
CA TYR A 107 -12.86 -14.75 -19.00
C TYR A 107 -12.24 -14.89 -20.40
N LYS A 108 -12.24 -13.83 -21.21
CA LYS A 108 -11.64 -13.82 -22.55
C LYS A 108 -10.10 -13.92 -22.51
N ILE A 109 -9.46 -13.25 -21.55
CA ILE A 109 -8.00 -13.20 -21.46
C ILE A 109 -7.43 -14.46 -20.80
N ALA A 110 -8.06 -14.94 -19.73
CA ALA A 110 -7.49 -15.98 -18.87
C ALA A 110 -8.42 -17.21 -18.68
N GLY A 111 -9.59 -17.26 -19.32
CA GLY A 111 -10.56 -18.35 -19.12
C GLY A 111 -11.21 -18.35 -17.73
N MET A 112 -11.04 -17.29 -16.94
CA MET A 112 -11.43 -17.25 -15.54
C MET A 112 -12.77 -16.54 -15.34
N PRO A 113 -13.85 -17.27 -15.00
CA PRO A 113 -15.13 -16.66 -14.69
C PRO A 113 -15.11 -15.98 -13.31
N ASN A 114 -15.85 -14.88 -13.16
CA ASN A 114 -16.11 -14.19 -11.88
C ASN A 114 -14.95 -13.42 -11.22
N VAL A 115 -13.97 -12.95 -12.00
CA VAL A 115 -12.90 -12.07 -11.50
C VAL A 115 -13.32 -10.59 -11.59
N LEU A 116 -13.16 -9.85 -10.50
CA LEU A 116 -13.45 -8.40 -10.44
C LEU A 116 -12.19 -7.52 -10.37
N GLY A 117 -11.02 -8.14 -10.19
CA GLY A 117 -9.73 -7.45 -10.12
C GLY A 117 -8.63 -8.37 -9.60
N VAL A 118 -7.38 -7.97 -9.83
CA VAL A 118 -6.17 -8.68 -9.38
C VAL A 118 -5.37 -7.71 -8.52
N LEU A 119 -5.15 -8.05 -7.24
CA LEU A 119 -4.40 -7.18 -6.34
C LEU A 119 -2.90 -7.48 -6.38
N THR A 120 -2.48 -8.72 -6.20
CA THR A 120 -1.09 -9.20 -6.43
C THR A 120 -1.09 -10.71 -6.25
N ALA A 121 -0.98 -11.51 -7.32
CA ALA A 121 -1.10 -12.99 -7.35
C ALA A 121 -2.33 -13.63 -6.65
N HIS A 122 -3.11 -12.87 -5.90
CA HIS A 122 -4.30 -13.24 -5.20
C HIS A 122 -5.49 -12.61 -5.92
N MET A 123 -6.34 -13.48 -6.46
CA MET A 123 -7.55 -13.10 -7.16
C MET A 123 -8.63 -12.75 -6.14
N LEU A 124 -9.34 -11.65 -6.37
CA LEU A 124 -10.51 -11.31 -5.56
C LEU A 124 -11.75 -12.01 -6.16
N PRO A 125 -12.30 -13.04 -5.49
CA PRO A 125 -13.52 -13.69 -5.97
C PRO A 125 -14.72 -12.75 -5.82
N SER A 126 -15.62 -12.77 -6.81
CA SER A 126 -16.92 -12.11 -6.70
C SER A 126 -17.67 -12.64 -5.47
N PRO A 127 -18.21 -11.77 -4.58
CA PRO A 127 -19.12 -12.22 -3.54
C PRO A 127 -20.35 -12.87 -4.19
N ARG A 128 -20.79 -14.00 -3.64
CA ARG A 128 -22.04 -14.65 -4.03
C ARG A 128 -23.18 -13.88 -3.35
N LEU A 129 -24.01 -13.22 -4.15
CA LEU A 129 -25.37 -12.84 -3.77
C LEU A 129 -26.31 -13.90 -4.33
#